data_AF-A0A4Y7PGH8-F1
#
_entry.id   AF-A0A4Y7PGH8-F1
#
_cell.length_a   1.000
_cell.length_b   1.000
_cell.length_c   1.000
_cell.angle_alpha   90.00
_cell.angle_beta   90.00
_cell.angle_gamma   90.00
#
_symmetry.space_group_name_H-M   'P 1'
#
loop_
_entity.id
_entity.type
_entity.pdbx_description
1 polymer ?
#
loop_
_entity_poly.entity_id
_entity_poly.type
_entity_poly.pdbx_seq_one_letter_code
_entity_poly.pdbx_strand_id
1 'polypeptide(L)'
;MLTSRLFLSLAAHQRSTTSLTHRFPFVSWNIDAFSQRPVARANVLLNHILDGPHPPPDIIFLQEVRATVRAGWLVKGAEDLTAWDGVPFATITLLSKARFASSDLDSQKELEGEGKFMLGPTTRVPLPSKYGRDGLSVDIIPPSPSTTPGTGTHFRLINVHLDSLWHTFPNRAQQLKILASLLREPGCAGGVIAGDFNAISPADDGLVEENGLVDAWVALHGHGQGQGHGHGKDGEGDGATWGVGVERERHDGLGPGRLDKVAMTMNGVKAEEMEVLRPGNIEVPRPGEESVHVPWSDHCGLRYACSDWNLLFDPRGP
;
A
#
# COMPACT_ATOMS: atom_id res chain seq x y z
N MET A 1 -7.09 -72.57 21.79
CA MET A 1 -7.23 -71.86 20.50
C MET A 1 -8.06 -70.62 20.75
N LEU A 2 -7.39 -69.47 20.83
CA LEU A 2 -7.98 -68.14 21.05
C LEU A 2 -8.23 -67.47 19.69
N THR A 3 -9.44 -66.97 19.48
CA THR A 3 -9.83 -65.94 18.50
C THR A 3 -11.08 -65.25 19.07
N SER A 4 -11.40 -63.97 18.94
CA SER A 4 -10.83 -62.76 18.35
C SER A 4 -11.47 -61.60 19.15
N ARG A 5 -10.68 -60.63 19.65
CA ARG A 5 -11.21 -59.35 20.17
C ARG A 5 -10.89 -58.28 19.14
N LEU A 6 -11.92 -57.72 18.52
CA LEU A 6 -11.82 -56.50 17.72
C LEU A 6 -11.42 -55.33 18.63
N PHE A 7 -10.26 -54.73 18.36
CA PHE A 7 -9.94 -53.39 18.82
C PHE A 7 -10.48 -52.39 17.79
N LEU A 8 -11.49 -51.61 18.18
CA LEU A 8 -11.86 -50.38 17.49
C LEU A 8 -10.85 -49.31 17.89
N SER A 9 -9.91 -49.02 17.00
CA SER A 9 -9.05 -47.83 17.08
C SER A 9 -9.93 -46.60 16.86
N LEU A 10 -10.12 -45.78 17.89
CA LEU A 10 -10.57 -44.40 17.70
C LEU A 10 -9.41 -43.66 17.01
N ALA A 11 -9.50 -43.53 15.69
CA ALA A 11 -8.70 -42.56 14.98
C ALA A 11 -9.14 -41.17 15.44
N ALA A 12 -8.33 -40.52 16.27
CA ALA A 12 -8.46 -39.11 16.57
C ALA A 12 -8.47 -38.36 15.22
N HIS A 13 -9.58 -37.69 14.93
CA HIS A 13 -9.64 -36.71 13.86
C HIS A 13 -8.67 -35.58 14.20
N GLN A 14 -7.41 -35.69 13.81
CA GLN A 14 -6.56 -34.53 13.61
C GLN A 14 -7.21 -33.74 12.47
N ARG A 15 -8.05 -32.76 12.81
CA ARG A 15 -8.33 -31.67 11.89
C ARG A 15 -6.98 -31.03 11.58
N SER A 16 -6.48 -31.28 10.38
CA SER A 16 -5.40 -30.51 9.80
C SER A 16 -5.89 -29.06 9.73
N THR A 17 -5.51 -28.24 10.71
CA THR A 17 -5.65 -26.79 10.64
C THR A 17 -4.60 -26.31 9.65
N THR A 18 -4.89 -26.45 8.36
CA THR A 18 -4.15 -25.72 7.34
C THR A 18 -4.42 -24.25 7.62
N SER A 19 -3.44 -23.54 8.17
CA SER A 19 -3.58 -22.09 8.37
C SER A 19 -3.61 -21.47 6.98
N LEU A 20 -4.77 -20.94 6.58
CA LEU A 20 -4.93 -20.23 5.32
C LEU A 20 -4.02 -19.00 5.39
N THR A 21 -3.00 -18.95 4.53
CA THR A 21 -2.24 -17.73 4.26
C THR A 21 -2.99 -16.96 3.18
N HIS A 22 -3.30 -15.71 3.46
CA HIS A 22 -3.98 -14.80 2.56
C HIS A 22 -2.94 -13.92 1.86
N ARG A 23 -2.90 -14.00 0.53
CA ARG A 23 -2.09 -13.11 -0.31
C ARG A 23 -2.91 -11.88 -0.71
N PHE A 24 -2.30 -10.70 -0.63
CA PHE A 24 -2.89 -9.40 -0.94
C PHE A 24 -2.06 -8.70 -2.04
N PRO A 25 -2.49 -8.79 -3.31
CA PRO A 25 -1.95 -7.95 -4.36
C PRO A 25 -2.41 -6.51 -4.17
N PHE A 26 -1.50 -5.56 -4.36
CA PHE A 26 -1.68 -4.18 -4.02
C PHE A 26 -0.98 -3.27 -5.05
N VAL A 27 -1.53 -2.08 -5.29
CA VAL A 27 -0.83 -0.99 -6.01
C VAL A 27 -0.80 0.30 -5.19
N SER A 28 0.36 0.96 -5.09
CA SER A 28 0.48 2.36 -4.65
C SER A 28 0.87 3.25 -5.83
N TRP A 29 0.24 4.41 -5.98
CA TRP A 29 0.65 5.37 -7.00
C TRP A 29 0.27 6.82 -6.64
N ASN A 30 1.26 7.71 -6.59
CA ASN A 30 1.01 9.16 -6.62
C ASN A 30 0.54 9.51 -8.04
N ILE A 31 -0.69 10.03 -8.18
CA ILE A 31 -1.30 10.29 -9.49
C ILE A 31 -1.13 11.73 -9.99
N ASP A 32 -0.32 12.53 -9.30
CA ASP A 32 0.05 13.89 -9.66
C ASP A 32 -1.18 14.81 -9.82
N ALA A 33 -1.45 15.61 -8.80
CA ALA A 33 -2.59 16.53 -8.81
C ALA A 33 -2.37 17.71 -9.78
N PHE A 34 -1.11 18.02 -10.06
CA PHE A 34 -0.70 19.33 -10.53
C PHE A 34 -0.51 19.40 -12.04
N SER A 35 -0.16 18.29 -12.71
CA SER A 35 -0.04 18.32 -14.17
C SER A 35 -1.40 18.40 -14.86
N GLN A 36 -1.34 18.74 -16.16
CA GLN A 36 -2.52 19.00 -16.96
C GLN A 36 -3.42 17.76 -17.12
N ARG A 37 -4.72 18.03 -17.28
CA ARG A 37 -5.77 17.00 -17.49
C ARG A 37 -5.78 15.90 -16.41
N PRO A 38 -5.81 16.24 -15.11
CA PRO A 38 -5.70 15.25 -14.02
C PRO A 38 -6.77 14.16 -14.08
N VAL A 39 -8.00 14.49 -14.50
CA VAL A 39 -9.07 13.50 -14.67
C VAL A 39 -8.73 12.52 -15.81
N ALA A 40 -8.37 13.01 -17.00
CA ALA A 40 -8.06 12.13 -18.11
C ALA A 40 -6.86 11.21 -17.82
N ARG A 41 -5.84 11.73 -17.13
CA ARG A 41 -4.67 10.95 -16.69
C ARG A 41 -5.04 9.89 -15.67
N ALA A 42 -5.79 10.25 -14.64
CA ALA A 42 -6.28 9.30 -13.64
C ALA A 42 -7.12 8.20 -14.28
N ASN A 43 -7.96 8.52 -15.28
CA ASN A 43 -8.77 7.53 -15.99
C ASN A 43 -7.90 6.45 -16.64
N VAL A 44 -6.91 6.85 -17.43
CA VAL A 44 -6.04 5.88 -18.13
C VAL A 44 -5.14 5.11 -17.17
N LEU A 45 -4.68 5.75 -16.10
CA LEU A 45 -3.87 5.12 -15.06
C LEU A 45 -4.68 4.05 -14.32
N LEU A 46 -5.90 4.35 -13.91
CA LEU A 46 -6.77 3.40 -13.22
C LEU A 46 -7.19 2.25 -14.14
N ASN A 47 -7.52 2.53 -15.40
CA ASN A 47 -7.74 1.47 -16.40
C ASN A 47 -6.49 0.58 -16.56
N HIS A 48 -5.29 1.15 -16.56
CA HIS A 48 -4.06 0.36 -16.63
C HIS A 48 -3.86 -0.53 -15.40
N ILE A 49 -4.22 -0.06 -14.20
CA ILE A 49 -4.13 -0.86 -12.97
C ILE A 49 -5.14 -2.03 -12.99
N LEU A 50 -6.36 -1.79 -13.48
CA LEU A 50 -7.47 -2.74 -13.41
C LEU A 50 -7.52 -3.70 -14.59
N ASP A 51 -7.30 -3.21 -15.81
CA ASP A 51 -7.42 -3.96 -17.06
C ASP A 51 -6.05 -4.24 -17.71
N GLY A 52 -4.97 -3.99 -16.96
CA GLY A 52 -3.60 -4.19 -17.40
C GLY A 52 -3.20 -5.66 -17.57
N PRO A 53 -1.91 -5.93 -17.81
CA PRO A 53 -1.41 -7.28 -18.05
C PRO A 53 -1.41 -8.16 -16.79
N HIS A 54 -1.52 -7.57 -15.60
CA HIS A 54 -1.57 -8.29 -14.34
C HIS A 54 -3.01 -8.38 -13.83
N PRO A 55 -3.36 -9.40 -13.01
CA PRO A 55 -4.64 -9.45 -12.35
C PRO A 55 -4.93 -8.17 -11.54
N PRO A 56 -6.19 -7.71 -11.48
CA PRO A 56 -6.56 -6.54 -10.69
C PRO A 56 -6.08 -6.69 -9.23
N PRO A 57 -5.51 -5.63 -8.62
CA PRO A 57 -5.11 -5.69 -7.22
C PRO A 57 -6.33 -5.70 -6.29
N ASP A 58 -6.14 -6.22 -5.09
CA ASP A 58 -7.16 -6.22 -4.04
C ASP A 58 -7.28 -4.82 -3.39
N ILE A 59 -6.17 -4.09 -3.36
CA ILE A 59 -6.02 -2.79 -2.70
C ILE A 59 -5.29 -1.82 -3.63
N ILE A 60 -5.78 -0.58 -3.71
CA ILE A 60 -5.11 0.51 -4.43
C ILE A 60 -4.98 1.72 -3.51
N PHE A 61 -3.75 2.19 -3.29
CA PHE A 61 -3.46 3.45 -2.62
C PHE A 61 -3.11 4.51 -3.66
N LEU A 62 -3.85 5.61 -3.62
CA LEU A 62 -3.61 6.77 -4.46
C LEU A 62 -3.21 7.96 -3.60
N GLN A 63 -2.20 8.69 -4.04
CA GLN A 63 -1.81 9.99 -3.48
C GLN A 63 -2.08 11.08 -4.51
N GLU A 64 -2.19 12.33 -4.06
CA GLU A 64 -2.48 13.49 -4.94
C GLU A 64 -3.81 13.41 -5.70
N VAL A 65 -4.84 12.82 -5.08
CA VAL A 65 -6.16 12.76 -5.71
C VAL A 65 -6.92 14.07 -5.54
N ARG A 66 -7.31 14.70 -6.65
CA ARG A 66 -8.19 15.88 -6.64
C ARG A 66 -9.65 15.49 -6.48
N ALA A 67 -10.45 16.38 -5.89
CA ALA A 67 -11.89 16.19 -5.73
C ALA A 67 -12.59 15.93 -7.09
N THR A 68 -12.14 16.55 -8.17
CA THR A 68 -12.66 16.33 -9.53
C THR A 68 -12.37 14.93 -10.08
N VAL A 69 -11.22 14.34 -9.71
CA VAL A 69 -10.88 12.96 -10.06
C VAL A 69 -11.79 12.00 -9.29
N ARG A 70 -11.97 12.23 -7.97
CA ARG A 70 -12.91 11.43 -7.17
C ARG A 70 -14.32 11.46 -7.74
N ALA A 71 -14.85 12.64 -8.07
CA ALA A 71 -16.21 12.77 -8.60
C ALA A 71 -16.45 11.99 -9.91
N GLY A 72 -15.41 11.78 -10.72
CA GLY A 72 -15.51 11.06 -11.98
C GLY A 72 -15.42 9.52 -11.86
N TRP A 73 -14.90 8.99 -10.74
CA TRP A 73 -14.56 7.56 -10.61
C TRP A 73 -15.01 6.89 -9.32
N LEU A 74 -14.98 7.60 -8.19
CA LEU A 74 -14.86 7.00 -6.87
C LEU A 74 -16.02 7.41 -5.97
N VAL A 75 -17.16 6.74 -6.13
CA VAL A 75 -18.28 6.85 -5.20
C VAL A 75 -18.79 5.46 -4.82
N LYS A 76 -19.17 5.32 -3.54
CA LYS A 76 -20.00 4.28 -2.89
C LYS A 76 -19.34 3.39 -1.81
N GLY A 77 -18.51 3.94 -0.92
CA GLY A 77 -18.03 3.16 0.24
C GLY A 77 -17.91 3.95 1.54
N ALA A 78 -17.34 5.15 1.50
CA ALA A 78 -17.33 6.07 2.62
C ALA A 78 -17.28 7.49 2.06
N GLU A 79 -18.29 8.30 2.34
CA GLU A 79 -18.26 9.72 1.99
C GLU A 79 -17.38 10.46 2.99
N ASP A 80 -16.07 10.32 2.85
CA ASP A 80 -15.13 11.21 3.52
C ASP A 80 -15.15 12.57 2.82
N LEU A 81 -16.02 13.44 3.31
CA LEU A 81 -16.16 14.81 2.79
C LEU A 81 -15.04 15.73 3.28
N THR A 82 -14.31 15.32 4.33
CA THR A 82 -13.28 16.13 4.99
C THR A 82 -11.89 16.00 4.36
N ALA A 83 -11.71 15.01 3.47
CA ALA A 83 -10.43 14.71 2.84
C ALA A 83 -9.75 15.88 2.08
N TRP A 84 -10.51 16.90 1.64
CA TRP A 84 -9.97 18.08 0.96
C TRP A 84 -10.00 19.35 1.81
N ASP A 85 -10.31 19.24 3.11
CA ASP A 85 -10.40 20.41 3.99
C ASP A 85 -9.04 21.10 4.12
N GLY A 86 -8.91 22.28 3.50
CA GLY A 86 -7.69 23.08 3.54
C GLY A 86 -6.54 22.57 2.67
N VAL A 87 -6.75 21.54 1.83
CA VAL A 87 -5.72 20.95 0.96
C VAL A 87 -6.20 20.76 -0.49
N PRO A 88 -5.32 20.91 -1.50
CA PRO A 88 -5.71 20.82 -2.91
C PRO A 88 -5.95 19.39 -3.41
N PHE A 89 -5.51 18.39 -2.65
CA PHE A 89 -5.61 16.97 -2.98
C PHE A 89 -5.61 16.13 -1.70
N ALA A 90 -5.97 14.85 -1.83
CA ALA A 90 -6.05 13.90 -0.73
C ALA A 90 -5.43 12.55 -1.09
N THR A 91 -5.19 11.73 -0.06
CA THR A 91 -4.97 10.28 -0.19
C THR A 91 -6.32 9.57 -0.34
N ILE A 92 -6.38 8.53 -1.18
CA ILE A 92 -7.56 7.66 -1.31
C ILE A 92 -7.14 6.19 -1.32
N THR A 93 -7.86 5.37 -0.57
CA THR A 93 -7.71 3.91 -0.57
C THR A 93 -8.92 3.27 -1.24
N LEU A 94 -8.68 2.43 -2.25
CA LEU A 94 -9.70 1.64 -2.95
C LEU A 94 -9.52 0.17 -2.59
N LEU A 95 -10.64 -0.50 -2.30
CA LEU A 95 -10.66 -1.88 -1.85
C LEU A 95 -11.61 -2.70 -2.73
N SER A 96 -11.16 -3.86 -3.17
CA SER A 96 -11.94 -4.76 -4.01
C SER A 96 -13.15 -5.34 -3.26
N LYS A 97 -14.36 -5.10 -3.77
CA LYS A 97 -15.60 -5.70 -3.22
C LYS A 97 -15.63 -7.23 -3.30
N ALA A 98 -14.78 -7.82 -4.14
CA ALA A 98 -14.64 -9.27 -4.21
C ALA A 98 -13.93 -9.84 -2.97
N ARG A 99 -13.08 -9.03 -2.30
CA ARG A 99 -12.22 -9.45 -1.20
C ARG A 99 -12.60 -8.86 0.13
N PHE A 100 -13.18 -7.65 0.12
CA PHE A 100 -13.56 -6.90 1.30
C PHE A 100 -15.08 -6.68 1.34
N ALA A 101 -15.67 -6.90 2.51
CA ALA A 101 -17.07 -6.64 2.80
C ALA A 101 -17.20 -5.39 3.69
N SER A 102 -18.08 -4.47 3.30
CA SER A 102 -18.49 -3.33 4.14
C SER A 102 -19.64 -3.73 5.07
N SER A 103 -19.70 -3.14 6.25
CA SER A 103 -20.77 -3.31 7.23
C SER A 103 -21.99 -2.41 6.97
N ASP A 104 -21.98 -1.59 5.91
CA ASP A 104 -23.09 -0.70 5.57
C ASP A 104 -24.41 -1.47 5.39
N LEU A 105 -25.48 -0.92 5.97
CA LEU A 105 -26.82 -1.52 6.09
C LEU A 105 -27.43 -2.04 4.78
N ASP A 106 -27.07 -1.46 3.63
CA ASP A 106 -27.53 -1.89 2.30
C ASP A 106 -26.86 -3.19 1.80
N SER A 107 -25.78 -3.63 2.46
CA SER A 107 -24.96 -4.79 2.11
C SER A 107 -25.45 -6.09 2.76
N GLN A 108 -26.57 -6.08 3.51
CA GLN A 108 -27.11 -7.29 4.14
C GLN A 108 -27.54 -8.38 3.15
N LYS A 109 -27.62 -8.07 1.85
CA LYS A 109 -27.79 -9.07 0.77
C LYS A 109 -26.47 -9.64 0.21
N GLU A 110 -25.30 -9.06 0.54
CA GLU A 110 -23.99 -9.50 0.04
C GLU A 110 -23.18 -10.35 1.03
N LEU A 111 -23.76 -10.71 2.17
CA LEU A 111 -23.17 -11.63 3.16
C LEU A 111 -23.03 -13.10 2.66
N GLU A 112 -23.28 -13.35 1.38
CA GLU A 112 -23.15 -14.68 0.75
C GLU A 112 -21.70 -15.06 0.39
N GLY A 113 -20.71 -14.18 0.62
CA GLY A 113 -19.31 -14.49 0.35
C GLY A 113 -18.59 -15.15 1.54
N GLU A 114 -18.60 -16.48 1.63
CA GLU A 114 -17.72 -17.23 2.53
C GLU A 114 -16.24 -16.80 2.28
N GLY A 115 -15.55 -16.26 3.29
CA GLY A 115 -14.12 -15.98 3.23
C GLY A 115 -13.67 -14.56 2.84
N LYS A 116 -14.54 -13.54 2.88
CA LYS A 116 -14.15 -12.12 2.70
C LYS A 116 -13.60 -11.48 3.99
N PHE A 117 -12.69 -10.53 3.84
CA PHE A 117 -12.24 -9.65 4.94
C PHE A 117 -13.33 -8.64 5.28
N MET A 118 -13.57 -8.42 6.56
CA MET A 118 -14.47 -7.36 7.02
C MET A 118 -13.69 -6.05 7.16
N LEU A 119 -14.28 -4.95 6.73
CA LEU A 119 -13.71 -3.62 6.98
C LEU A 119 -13.95 -3.21 8.45
N GLY A 120 -12.87 -2.86 9.12
CA GLY A 120 -12.87 -2.25 10.44
C GLY A 120 -12.88 -0.72 10.36
N PRO A 121 -12.48 -0.02 11.44
CA PRO A 121 -12.38 1.43 11.45
C PRO A 121 -11.54 2.00 10.31
N THR A 122 -12.04 3.09 9.72
CA THR A 122 -11.32 3.89 8.73
C THR A 122 -11.15 5.30 9.28
N THR A 123 -9.91 5.78 9.38
CA THR A 123 -9.57 7.03 10.05
C THR A 123 -8.48 7.78 9.29
N ARG A 124 -8.64 9.09 9.10
CA ARG A 124 -7.54 10.00 8.75
C ARG A 124 -6.80 10.39 10.00
N VAL A 125 -5.56 9.94 10.12
CA VAL A 125 -4.69 10.25 11.24
C VAL A 125 -4.03 11.61 10.98
N PRO A 126 -4.30 12.65 11.79
CA PRO A 126 -3.63 13.94 11.64
C PRO A 126 -2.14 13.78 11.91
N LEU A 127 -1.31 14.40 11.07
CA LEU A 127 0.13 14.34 11.21
C LEU A 127 0.75 15.73 11.41
N PRO A 128 1.89 15.83 12.12
CA PRO A 128 2.67 17.06 12.13
C PRO A 128 3.16 17.32 10.69
N SER A 129 2.65 18.38 10.07
CA SER A 129 2.84 18.60 8.65
C SER A 129 2.90 20.09 8.29
N LYS A 130 3.76 20.43 7.32
CA LYS A 130 3.78 21.74 6.68
C LYS A 130 2.72 21.86 5.57
N TYR A 131 2.27 20.75 4.98
CA TYR A 131 1.38 20.72 3.81
C TYR A 131 0.03 20.05 4.10
N GLY A 132 -0.34 19.92 5.37
CA GLY A 132 -1.61 19.30 5.77
C GLY A 132 -1.69 17.81 5.43
N ARG A 133 -0.57 17.08 5.54
CA ARG A 133 -0.51 15.63 5.32
C ARG A 133 -1.22 14.86 6.44
N ASP A 134 -1.79 13.72 6.09
CA ASP A 134 -2.39 12.75 6.98
C ASP A 134 -1.93 11.32 6.63
N GLY A 135 -2.29 10.35 7.48
CA GLY A 135 -2.27 8.94 7.13
C GLY A 135 -3.69 8.39 7.07
N LEU A 136 -4.13 7.90 5.90
CA LEU A 136 -5.44 7.26 5.75
C LEU A 136 -5.33 5.79 6.16
N SER A 137 -5.77 5.49 7.37
CA SER A 137 -5.74 4.16 7.99
C SER A 137 -7.05 3.41 7.78
N VAL A 138 -6.96 2.14 7.40
CA VAL A 138 -8.08 1.20 7.28
C VAL A 138 -7.70 -0.12 7.96
N ASP A 139 -8.53 -0.56 8.90
CA ASP A 139 -8.38 -1.89 9.49
C ASP A 139 -9.10 -2.94 8.64
N ILE A 140 -8.45 -4.08 8.41
CA ILE A 140 -9.03 -5.25 7.73
C ILE A 140 -9.05 -6.44 8.69
N ILE A 141 -10.21 -7.05 8.84
CA ILE A 141 -10.45 -8.14 9.78
C ILE A 141 -10.57 -9.44 8.98
N PRO A 142 -9.72 -10.45 9.20
CA PRO A 142 -9.79 -11.70 8.47
C PRO A 142 -11.09 -12.47 8.75
N PRO A 143 -11.56 -13.33 7.81
CA PRO A 143 -12.81 -14.08 7.97
C PRO A 143 -12.80 -15.05 9.17
N SER A 144 -11.62 -15.53 9.55
CA SER A 144 -11.39 -16.35 10.74
C SER A 144 -10.37 -15.63 11.63
N PRO A 145 -10.80 -14.60 12.40
CA PRO A 145 -9.88 -13.89 13.28
C PRO A 145 -9.37 -14.86 14.34
N SER A 146 -8.08 -14.75 14.67
CA SER A 146 -7.50 -15.58 15.71
C SER A 146 -8.22 -15.30 17.03
N THR A 147 -8.76 -16.35 17.64
CA THR A 147 -9.42 -16.27 18.94
C THR A 147 -8.44 -16.48 20.10
N THR A 148 -7.16 -16.64 19.80
CA THR A 148 -6.12 -16.87 20.80
C THR A 148 -5.86 -15.56 21.57
N PRO A 149 -6.00 -15.54 22.91
CA PRO A 149 -5.71 -14.35 23.69
C PRO A 149 -4.28 -13.83 23.44
N GLY A 150 -4.14 -12.54 23.16
CA GLY A 150 -2.85 -11.91 22.84
C GLY A 150 -2.42 -11.98 21.38
N THR A 151 -3.20 -12.63 20.51
CA THR A 151 -3.02 -12.51 19.05
C THR A 151 -3.84 -11.34 18.51
N GLY A 152 -3.29 -10.61 17.53
CA GLY A 152 -4.00 -9.50 16.90
C GLY A 152 -5.25 -9.97 16.15
N THR A 153 -6.26 -9.12 16.09
CA THR A 153 -7.58 -9.39 15.52
C THR A 153 -7.78 -8.79 14.13
N HIS A 154 -6.92 -7.85 13.72
CA HIS A 154 -6.99 -7.15 12.44
C HIS A 154 -5.58 -6.84 11.93
N PHE A 155 -5.49 -6.60 10.61
CA PHE A 155 -4.33 -5.97 9.99
C PHE A 155 -4.65 -4.52 9.66
N ARG A 156 -3.65 -3.65 9.68
CA ARG A 156 -3.82 -2.23 9.39
C ARG A 156 -3.15 -1.83 8.09
N LEU A 157 -3.91 -1.14 7.25
CA LEU A 157 -3.48 -0.61 5.96
C LEU A 157 -3.40 0.92 6.08
N ILE A 158 -2.24 1.53 5.83
CA ILE A 158 -2.06 2.98 5.98
C ILE A 158 -1.53 3.59 4.67
N ASN A 159 -2.37 4.37 3.99
CA ASN A 159 -1.99 5.15 2.81
C ASN A 159 -1.42 6.51 3.22
N VAL A 160 -0.23 6.84 2.71
CA VAL A 160 0.46 8.08 3.05
C VAL A 160 0.89 8.88 1.83
N HIS A 161 0.93 10.20 2.02
CA HIS A 161 1.77 11.10 1.26
C HIS A 161 2.52 11.94 2.32
N LEU A 162 3.75 11.60 2.63
CA LEU A 162 4.53 12.28 3.68
C LEU A 162 4.97 13.69 3.24
N ASP A 163 5.47 14.49 4.18
CA ASP A 163 5.84 15.88 3.92
C ASP A 163 6.88 16.03 2.80
N SER A 164 6.53 16.82 1.78
CA SER A 164 7.35 17.01 0.59
C SER A 164 8.49 18.03 0.78
N LEU A 165 9.44 18.05 -0.14
CA LEU A 165 10.62 18.96 -0.18
C LEU A 165 11.66 18.71 0.92
N TRP A 166 12.92 19.02 0.61
CA TRP A 166 14.09 18.61 1.39
C TRP A 166 14.08 19.11 2.84
N HIS A 167 13.58 20.34 3.09
CA HIS A 167 13.60 20.97 4.40
C HIS A 167 12.61 20.39 5.41
N THR A 168 11.75 19.43 5.00
CA THR A 168 10.72 18.84 5.87
C THR A 168 11.07 17.45 6.41
N PHE A 169 12.33 17.01 6.28
CA PHE A 169 12.80 15.75 6.88
C PHE A 169 12.37 15.57 8.36
N PRO A 170 12.47 16.59 9.26
CA PRO A 170 12.01 16.43 10.64
C PRO A 170 10.52 16.07 10.75
N ASN A 171 9.68 16.62 9.87
CA ASN A 171 8.26 16.26 9.81
C ASN A 171 8.10 14.81 9.35
N ARG A 172 8.75 14.41 8.24
CA ARG A 172 8.68 13.02 7.74
C ARG A 172 9.11 11.99 8.77
N ALA A 173 10.19 12.25 9.50
CA ALA A 173 10.66 11.39 10.58
C ALA A 173 9.60 11.23 11.69
N GLN A 174 8.98 12.33 12.12
CA GLN A 174 7.93 12.29 13.13
C GLN A 174 6.64 11.63 12.61
N GLN A 175 6.27 11.90 11.36
CA GLN A 175 5.13 11.30 10.67
C GLN A 175 5.24 9.77 10.66
N LEU A 176 6.36 9.24 10.16
CA LEU A 176 6.56 7.80 10.08
C LEU A 176 6.59 7.17 11.47
N LYS A 177 7.17 7.85 12.48
CA LYS A 177 7.16 7.38 13.86
C LYS A 177 5.76 7.24 14.45
N ILE A 178 4.88 8.22 14.19
CA ILE A 178 3.48 8.16 14.62
C ILE A 178 2.81 6.96 13.94
N LEU A 179 2.92 6.83 12.62
CA LEU A 179 2.26 5.77 11.86
C LEU A 179 2.77 4.38 12.22
N ALA A 180 4.09 4.22 12.45
CA ALA A 180 4.69 2.97 12.90
C ALA A 180 4.14 2.54 14.27
N SER A 181 3.81 3.49 15.16
CA SER A 181 3.19 3.19 16.45
C SER A 181 1.77 2.64 16.31
N LEU A 182 1.01 3.09 15.30
CA LEU A 182 -0.35 2.61 15.02
C LEU A 182 -0.36 1.13 14.63
N LEU A 183 0.69 0.65 13.94
CA LEU A 183 0.81 -0.76 13.58
C LEU A 183 1.09 -1.67 14.79
N ARG A 184 1.42 -1.09 15.96
CA ARG A 184 1.72 -1.81 17.22
C ARG A 184 0.66 -1.64 18.29
N GLU A 185 -0.45 -0.98 17.97
CA GLU A 185 -1.55 -0.81 18.91
C GLU A 185 -2.12 -2.17 19.35
N PRO A 186 -2.62 -2.29 20.60
CA PRO A 186 -3.24 -3.53 21.06
C PRO A 186 -4.35 -3.99 20.11
N GLY A 187 -4.30 -5.26 19.73
CA GLY A 187 -5.26 -5.86 18.78
C GLY A 187 -4.84 -5.78 17.31
N CYS A 188 -3.83 -4.98 16.95
CA CYS A 188 -3.27 -4.98 15.60
C CYS A 188 -2.28 -6.15 15.46
N ALA A 189 -2.51 -7.05 14.49
CA ALA A 189 -1.65 -8.18 14.18
C ALA A 189 -0.40 -7.80 13.37
N GLY A 190 -0.36 -6.55 12.90
CA GLY A 190 0.65 -6.04 11.99
C GLY A 190 -0.01 -5.24 10.86
N GLY A 191 0.78 -4.84 9.87
CA GLY A 191 0.23 -4.07 8.77
C GLY A 191 1.28 -3.48 7.85
N VAL A 192 0.79 -2.58 6.98
CA VAL A 192 1.59 -1.92 5.95
C VAL A 192 1.33 -0.41 5.97
N ILE A 193 2.39 0.37 5.81
CA ILE A 193 2.35 1.78 5.46
C ILE A 193 2.93 1.88 4.05
N ALA A 194 2.12 2.33 3.10
CA ALA A 194 2.54 2.42 1.71
C ALA A 194 2.10 3.75 1.11
N GLY A 195 2.87 4.25 0.15
CA GLY A 195 2.59 5.54 -0.48
C GLY A 195 3.83 6.28 -0.89
N ASP A 196 3.65 7.57 -1.13
CA ASP A 196 4.72 8.51 -1.38
C ASP A 196 5.34 8.93 -0.05
N PHE A 197 6.51 8.37 0.26
CA PHE A 197 7.24 8.71 1.48
C PHE A 197 8.01 10.02 1.33
N ASN A 198 8.06 10.61 0.13
CA ASN A 198 8.94 11.72 -0.19
C ASN A 198 10.36 11.48 0.32
N ALA A 199 10.88 10.26 0.14
CA ALA A 199 12.23 9.88 0.55
C ALA A 199 13.28 10.49 -0.39
N ILE A 200 13.53 11.78 -0.18
CA ILE A 200 14.29 12.66 -1.08
C ILE A 200 15.69 12.99 -0.60
N SER A 201 16.04 12.66 0.65
CA SER A 201 17.37 12.89 1.20
C SER A 201 17.99 11.57 1.67
N PRO A 202 19.32 11.49 1.80
CA PRO A 202 19.98 10.29 2.34
C PRO A 202 19.50 9.92 3.75
N ALA A 203 19.06 10.91 4.53
CA ALA A 203 18.50 10.67 5.86
C ALA A 203 17.15 9.90 5.80
N ASP A 204 16.44 9.93 4.68
CA ASP A 204 15.18 9.20 4.49
C ASP A 204 15.38 7.70 4.23
N ASP A 205 16.60 7.26 3.94
CA ASP A 205 16.89 5.87 3.58
C ASP A 205 16.76 4.94 4.79
N GLY A 206 17.19 5.39 5.97
CA GLY A 206 17.11 4.64 7.22
C GLY A 206 15.76 4.73 7.95
N LEU A 207 14.87 5.66 7.56
CA LEU A 207 13.67 5.98 8.35
C LEU A 207 12.75 4.78 8.61
N VAL A 208 12.62 3.86 7.66
CA VAL A 208 11.79 2.65 7.83
C VAL A 208 12.36 1.75 8.92
N GLU A 209 13.65 1.46 8.86
CA GLU A 209 14.36 0.56 9.78
C GLU A 209 14.51 1.18 11.17
N GLU A 210 14.80 2.48 11.25
CA GLU A 210 14.87 3.24 12.52
C GLU A 210 13.55 3.19 13.29
N ASN A 211 12.43 3.08 12.56
CA ASN A 211 11.11 2.89 13.13
C ASN A 211 10.75 1.43 13.36
N GLY A 212 11.70 0.48 13.28
CA GLY A 212 11.49 -0.95 13.54
C GLY A 212 10.52 -1.60 12.56
N LEU A 213 10.46 -1.09 11.32
CA LEU A 213 9.70 -1.65 10.21
C LEU A 213 10.66 -2.23 9.17
N VAL A 214 10.13 -3.00 8.24
CA VAL A 214 10.87 -3.56 7.11
C VAL A 214 10.46 -2.85 5.83
N ASP A 215 11.42 -2.42 5.04
CA ASP A 215 11.18 -1.92 3.68
C ASP A 215 11.00 -3.11 2.72
N ALA A 216 9.81 -3.25 2.11
CA ALA A 216 9.49 -4.39 1.26
C ALA A 216 10.40 -4.51 0.03
N TRP A 217 10.85 -3.38 -0.53
CA TRP A 217 11.77 -3.41 -1.67
C TRP A 217 13.11 -3.99 -1.25
N VAL A 218 13.64 -3.50 -0.12
CA VAL A 218 14.92 -3.99 0.45
C VAL A 218 14.82 -5.46 0.85
N ALA A 219 13.69 -5.89 1.42
CA ALA A 219 13.47 -7.28 1.81
C ALA A 219 13.50 -8.26 0.61
N LEU A 220 13.04 -7.81 -0.56
CA LEU A 220 12.96 -8.63 -1.78
C LEU A 220 14.23 -8.54 -2.63
N HIS A 221 14.80 -7.35 -2.77
CA HIS A 221 15.87 -7.05 -3.73
C HIS A 221 17.23 -6.75 -3.08
N GLY A 222 17.28 -6.64 -1.75
CA GLY A 222 18.47 -6.29 -0.98
C GLY A 222 18.78 -4.79 -0.96
N HIS A 223 19.66 -4.38 -0.04
CA HIS A 223 20.01 -2.95 0.16
C HIS A 223 20.74 -2.31 -1.04
N GLY A 224 21.45 -3.12 -1.84
CA GLY A 224 22.25 -2.62 -2.98
C GLY A 224 21.43 -2.14 -4.18
N GLN A 225 20.13 -2.46 -4.23
CA GLN A 225 19.23 -2.13 -5.34
C GLN A 225 18.12 -1.16 -4.94
N GLY A 226 18.26 -0.39 -3.86
CA GLY A 226 17.16 0.47 -3.38
C GLY A 226 17.50 1.58 -2.39
N GLN A 227 18.78 1.85 -2.12
CA GLN A 227 19.22 2.91 -1.19
C GLN A 227 20.17 3.92 -1.85
N GLY A 228 19.96 4.21 -3.13
CA GLY A 228 20.81 5.13 -3.88
C GLY A 228 20.03 6.34 -4.38
N HIS A 229 20.43 7.53 -3.97
CA HIS A 229 20.23 8.75 -4.76
C HIS A 229 21.23 8.74 -5.93
N GLY A 230 20.95 7.90 -6.92
CA GLY A 230 21.68 7.83 -8.20
C GLY A 230 22.78 6.76 -8.29
N HIS A 231 22.74 5.98 -9.39
CA HIS A 231 23.82 5.85 -10.38
C HIS A 231 23.26 5.19 -11.65
N GLY A 232 22.53 5.97 -12.47
CA GLY A 232 22.03 5.55 -13.78
C GLY A 232 20.98 6.52 -14.31
N LYS A 233 21.01 6.86 -15.61
CA LYS A 233 20.00 7.75 -16.23
C LYS A 233 18.61 7.11 -16.29
N ASP A 234 18.55 5.78 -16.22
CA ASP A 234 17.35 5.01 -16.54
C ASP A 234 16.64 4.40 -15.31
N GLY A 235 17.22 4.56 -14.10
CA GLY A 235 16.67 3.98 -12.85
C GLY A 235 16.42 2.47 -12.93
N GLU A 236 17.16 1.77 -13.81
CA GLU A 236 16.92 0.36 -14.09
C GLU A 236 17.64 -0.49 -13.03
N GLY A 237 16.85 -1.08 -12.12
CA GLY A 237 17.35 -1.96 -11.05
C GLY A 237 17.61 -1.30 -9.69
N ASP A 238 17.25 -0.02 -9.50
CA ASP A 238 17.38 0.67 -8.20
C ASP A 238 16.03 0.93 -7.49
N GLY A 239 14.93 0.48 -8.10
CA GLY A 239 13.58 0.70 -7.59
C GLY A 239 13.17 2.17 -7.61
N ALA A 240 13.82 3.03 -8.40
CA ALA A 240 13.44 4.43 -8.50
C ALA A 240 11.99 4.58 -8.96
N THR A 241 11.26 5.44 -8.26
CA THR A 241 9.84 5.71 -8.53
C THR A 241 9.60 7.13 -8.99
N TRP A 242 10.58 8.04 -8.85
CA TRP A 242 10.44 9.42 -9.32
C TRP A 242 11.63 9.84 -10.18
N GLY A 243 11.38 10.69 -11.17
CA GLY A 243 12.41 11.22 -12.09
C GLY A 243 13.01 10.19 -13.05
N VAL A 244 12.36 9.03 -13.24
CA VAL A 244 12.85 7.97 -14.13
C VAL A 244 12.57 8.32 -15.60
N GLY A 245 13.57 8.20 -16.47
CA GLY A 245 13.41 8.47 -17.90
C GLY A 245 13.25 9.96 -18.27
N VAL A 246 13.55 10.86 -17.33
CA VAL A 246 13.57 12.30 -17.58
C VAL A 246 15.01 12.74 -17.88
N GLU A 247 15.26 13.36 -19.03
CA GLU A 247 16.59 13.90 -19.39
C GLU A 247 17.03 15.11 -18.54
N ARG A 248 16.20 15.57 -17.60
CA ARG A 248 16.52 16.70 -16.73
C ARG A 248 17.34 16.23 -15.54
N GLU A 249 18.55 16.77 -15.43
CA GLU A 249 19.25 16.87 -14.15
C GLU A 249 18.29 17.51 -13.13
N ARG A 250 17.97 16.78 -12.04
CA ARG A 250 17.24 17.38 -10.93
C ARG A 250 18.02 18.60 -10.42
N HIS A 251 17.33 19.59 -9.85
CA HIS A 251 17.95 20.81 -9.34
C HIS A 251 19.02 20.56 -8.26
N ASP A 252 19.04 19.39 -7.64
CA ASP A 252 19.99 18.94 -6.62
C ASP A 252 21.14 18.08 -7.19
N GLY A 253 21.16 17.82 -8.50
CA GLY A 253 22.16 16.95 -9.14
C GLY A 253 21.99 15.46 -8.83
N LEU A 254 20.93 15.07 -8.12
CA LEU A 254 20.63 13.67 -7.81
C LEU A 254 19.88 13.02 -8.97
N GLY A 255 20.18 11.75 -9.25
CA GLY A 255 19.49 10.98 -10.29
C GLY A 255 18.03 10.66 -9.92
N PRO A 256 17.39 9.74 -10.67
CA PRO A 256 16.14 9.11 -10.23
C PRO A 256 16.22 8.61 -8.78
N GLY A 257 15.09 8.54 -8.10
CA GLY A 257 15.05 8.24 -6.66
C GLY A 257 13.78 7.50 -6.26
N ARG A 258 13.88 6.75 -5.16
CA ARG A 258 12.81 5.90 -4.63
C ARG A 258 12.02 6.63 -3.55
N LEU A 259 11.14 7.52 -4.00
CA LEU A 259 10.28 8.32 -3.11
C LEU A 259 9.15 7.48 -2.54
N ASP A 260 8.61 6.54 -3.32
CA ASP A 260 7.51 5.69 -2.93
C ASP A 260 8.05 4.42 -2.26
N LYS A 261 7.44 4.05 -1.14
CA LYS A 261 7.89 2.90 -0.32
C LYS A 261 6.71 2.10 0.21
N VAL A 262 7.02 0.87 0.62
CA VAL A 262 6.11 -0.02 1.34
C VAL A 262 6.86 -0.47 2.60
N ALA A 263 6.44 0.04 3.76
CA ALA A 263 6.97 -0.33 5.06
C ALA A 263 6.01 -1.31 5.76
N MET A 264 6.52 -2.43 6.23
CA MET A 264 5.72 -3.50 6.86
C MET A 264 6.22 -3.83 8.26
N THR A 265 5.33 -4.33 9.11
CA THR A 265 5.74 -4.92 10.39
C THR A 265 6.54 -6.20 10.15
N MET A 266 7.61 -6.42 10.93
CA MET A 266 8.41 -7.66 10.87
C MET A 266 7.57 -8.91 11.17
N ASN A 267 6.58 -8.76 12.04
CA ASN A 267 5.65 -9.82 12.42
C ASN A 267 4.30 -9.52 11.76
N GLY A 268 3.65 -10.55 11.23
CA GLY A 268 2.28 -10.47 10.70
C GLY A 268 2.15 -10.23 9.20
N VAL A 269 3.19 -9.74 8.50
CA VAL A 269 3.16 -9.56 7.04
C VAL A 269 4.48 -10.00 6.42
N LYS A 270 4.42 -10.69 5.28
CA LYS A 270 5.57 -11.08 4.46
C LYS A 270 5.50 -10.41 3.09
N ALA A 271 6.57 -9.78 2.63
CA ALA A 271 6.69 -9.42 1.21
C ALA A 271 6.92 -10.66 0.35
N GLU A 272 6.14 -10.80 -0.72
CA GLU A 272 6.25 -11.91 -1.68
C GLU A 272 6.86 -11.41 -3.00
N GLU A 273 6.34 -10.31 -3.53
CA GLU A 273 6.71 -9.77 -4.85
C GLU A 273 6.56 -8.25 -4.85
N MET A 274 7.42 -7.56 -5.61
CA MET A 274 7.33 -6.11 -5.79
C MET A 274 8.01 -5.67 -7.09
N GLU A 275 7.33 -4.81 -7.84
CA GLU A 275 7.79 -4.25 -9.11
C GLU A 275 7.38 -2.78 -9.28
N VAL A 276 8.11 -2.07 -10.14
CA VAL A 276 7.85 -0.67 -10.50
C VAL A 276 6.98 -0.62 -11.76
N LEU A 277 5.84 0.07 -11.68
CA LEU A 277 4.93 0.31 -12.79
C LEU A 277 5.26 1.65 -13.46
N ARG A 278 5.78 1.63 -14.69
CA ARG A 278 6.10 2.87 -15.42
C ARG A 278 4.82 3.54 -15.94
N PRO A 279 4.70 4.88 -15.82
CA PRO A 279 3.55 5.57 -16.39
C PRO A 279 3.66 5.56 -17.92
N GLY A 280 2.55 5.27 -18.60
CA GLY A 280 2.41 5.61 -20.01
C GLY A 280 2.14 7.10 -20.20
N ASN A 281 1.75 7.48 -21.42
CA ASN A 281 1.44 8.87 -21.76
C ASN A 281 -0.02 9.05 -22.19
N ILE A 282 -0.57 10.24 -21.97
CA ILE A 282 -1.76 10.72 -22.69
C ILE A 282 -1.36 11.72 -23.75
N GLU A 283 -2.10 11.69 -24.86
CA GLU A 283 -2.04 12.74 -25.85
C GLU A 283 -2.84 13.96 -25.38
N VAL A 284 -2.21 15.13 -25.45
CA VAL A 284 -2.82 16.43 -25.16
C VAL A 284 -2.78 17.27 -26.44
N PRO A 285 -3.91 17.34 -27.17
CA PRO A 285 -4.02 18.16 -28.36
C PRO A 285 -3.76 19.64 -28.07
N ARG A 286 -3.03 20.30 -28.98
CA ARG A 286 -2.79 21.75 -28.98
C ARG A 286 -3.34 22.37 -30.27
N PRO A 287 -4.17 23.42 -30.20
CA PRO A 287 -4.70 24.06 -31.41
C PRO A 287 -3.59 24.62 -32.31
N GLY A 288 -3.49 24.14 -33.55
CA GLY A 288 -2.51 24.63 -34.53
C GLY A 288 -1.06 24.17 -34.32
N GLU A 289 -0.82 23.28 -33.34
CA GLU A 289 0.49 22.71 -33.03
C GLU A 289 0.40 21.18 -32.91
N GLU A 290 1.53 20.49 -32.94
CA GLU A 290 1.57 19.05 -32.63
C GLU A 290 1.13 18.80 -31.18
N SER A 291 0.37 17.72 -30.97
CA SER A 291 -0.02 17.26 -29.64
C SER A 291 1.21 17.00 -28.77
N VAL A 292 1.11 17.32 -27.48
CA VAL A 292 2.14 16.92 -26.50
C VAL A 292 1.73 15.63 -25.82
N HIS A 293 2.72 14.80 -25.52
CA HIS A 293 2.54 13.59 -24.75
C HIS A 293 2.95 13.87 -23.31
N VAL A 294 2.00 13.71 -22.39
CA VAL A 294 2.21 13.96 -20.96
C VAL A 294 2.07 12.64 -20.22
N PRO A 295 3.01 12.29 -19.32
CA PRO A 295 2.93 11.05 -18.59
C PRO A 295 1.70 11.04 -17.67
N TRP A 296 1.13 9.85 -17.42
CA TRP A 296 -0.03 9.70 -16.53
C TRP A 296 0.23 10.24 -15.12
N SER A 297 1.47 10.11 -14.66
CA SER A 297 2.01 10.69 -13.43
C SER A 297 3.51 10.97 -13.63
N ASP A 298 4.08 11.90 -12.89
CA ASP A 298 5.55 12.07 -12.78
C ASP A 298 6.19 11.01 -11.86
N HIS A 299 5.38 10.22 -11.15
CA HIS A 299 5.78 9.02 -10.43
C HIS A 299 5.52 7.74 -11.25
N CYS A 300 6.36 6.74 -11.02
CA CYS A 300 6.06 5.34 -11.27
C CYS A 300 5.26 4.77 -10.10
N GLY A 301 4.38 3.82 -10.40
CA GLY A 301 3.64 3.09 -9.38
C GLY A 301 4.46 1.99 -8.76
N LEU A 302 4.03 1.50 -7.61
CA LEU A 302 4.54 0.29 -6.98
C LEU A 302 3.45 -0.77 -6.97
N ARG A 303 3.70 -1.88 -7.64
CA ARG A 303 2.87 -3.08 -7.50
C ARG A 303 3.57 -4.04 -6.57
N TYR A 304 2.87 -4.51 -5.56
CA TYR A 304 3.42 -5.49 -4.62
C TYR A 304 2.39 -6.52 -4.20
N ALA A 305 2.87 -7.65 -3.72
CA ALA A 305 2.06 -8.62 -3.04
C ALA A 305 2.70 -8.96 -1.69
N CYS A 306 1.86 -9.04 -0.67
CA CYS A 306 2.25 -9.57 0.63
C CYS A 306 1.33 -10.70 1.06
N SER A 307 1.79 -11.56 1.96
CA SER A 307 0.97 -12.54 2.64
C SER A 307 0.87 -12.20 4.12
N ASP A 308 -0.28 -12.50 4.74
CA ASP A 308 -0.33 -12.48 6.20
C ASP A 308 0.53 -13.62 6.77
N TRP A 309 1.34 -13.26 7.76
CA TRP A 309 2.17 -14.24 8.45
C TRP A 309 1.33 -14.87 9.54
N ASN A 310 0.87 -16.10 9.32
CA ASN A 310 0.25 -16.88 10.40
C ASN A 310 1.26 -17.03 11.54
N LEU A 311 0.95 -16.45 12.70
CA LEU A 311 1.71 -16.57 13.94
C LEU A 311 1.59 -18.01 14.48
N LEU A 312 2.25 -18.95 13.81
CA LEU A 312 2.67 -20.21 14.41
C LEU A 312 4.17 -20.13 14.71
N PHE A 313 4.56 -19.15 15.53
CA PHE A 313 5.79 -19.31 16.29
C PHE A 313 5.45 -20.23 17.48
N ASP A 314 5.85 -21.49 17.41
CA ASP A 314 6.13 -22.26 18.62
C ASP A 314 7.32 -21.55 19.30
N PRO A 315 7.18 -20.98 20.51
CA PRO A 315 8.31 -20.39 21.22
C PRO A 315 9.35 -21.45 21.64
N ARG A 316 9.13 -22.72 21.31
CA ARG A 316 10.10 -23.80 21.43
C ARG A 316 10.57 -24.17 20.02
N GLY A 317 11.75 -23.68 19.65
CA GLY A 317 12.49 -24.18 18.49
C GLY A 317 12.85 -25.67 18.63
N PRO A 318 13.53 -26.26 17.62
CA PRO A 318 13.86 -27.69 17.57
C PRO A 318 14.59 -28.20 18.82
#